data_AF-A0A2V6DJ68-F1
#
_entry.id   AF-A0A2V6DJ68-F1
#
_cell.length_a   1.000
_cell.length_b   1.000
_cell.length_c   1.000
_cell.angle_alpha   90.00
_cell.angle_beta   90.00
_cell.angle_gamma   90.00
#
_symmetry.space_group_name_H-M   'P 1'
#
loop_
_entity.id
_entity.type
_entity.pdbx_description
1 polymer ?
#
loop_
_entity_poly.entity_id
_entity_poly.type
_entity_poly.pdbx_seq_one_letter_code
_entity_poly.pdbx_strand_id
1 'polypeptide(L)' 'GINIVAIHSHMTGDEPRIIFFHYWGRGPAQSLAQSVQKALPAITAIPPKPRPSVR' A
#
# COMPACT_ATOMS: atom_id res chain seq x y z
N GLY A 1 -10.17 -2.55 14.60
CA GLY A 1 -8.99 -3.01 13.84
C GLY A 1 -9.07 -2.52 12.40
N ILE A 2 -8.00 -2.70 11.61
CA ILE A 2 -7.94 -2.37 10.18
C ILE A 2 -7.91 -3.69 9.39
N ASN A 3 -8.76 -3.82 8.37
CA ASN A 3 -8.90 -5.03 7.55
C ASN A 3 -8.77 -4.70 6.07
N ILE A 4 -8.24 -5.63 5.27
CA ILE A 4 -8.35 -5.58 3.81
C ILE A 4 -9.79 -5.95 3.44
N VAL A 5 -10.43 -5.11 2.63
CA VAL A 5 -11.81 -5.32 2.17
C VAL A 5 -11.93 -5.45 0.67
N ALA A 6 -10.92 -5.05 -0.10
CA ALA A 6 -10.83 -5.37 -1.53
C ALA A 6 -9.38 -5.38 -2.01
N ILE A 7 -9.14 -6.16 -3.05
CA ILE A 7 -7.87 -6.25 -3.79
C ILE A 7 -8.22 -6.21 -5.28
N HIS A 8 -7.61 -5.31 -6.05
CA HIS A 8 -7.77 -5.29 -7.50
C HIS A 8 -6.62 -4.58 -8.24
N SER A 9 -6.57 -4.74 -9.56
CA SER A 9 -5.73 -3.96 -10.47
C SER A 9 -6.60 -3.23 -11.49
N HIS A 10 -6.14 -2.07 -11.93
CA HIS A 10 -6.77 -1.28 -12.98
C HIS A 10 -6.07 -1.38 -14.34
N MET A 11 -4.89 -2.00 -14.39
CA MET A 11 -4.02 -2.00 -15.56
C MET A 11 -3.79 -3.43 -16.05
N THR A 12 -3.69 -3.59 -17.37
CA THR A 12 -3.32 -4.85 -18.02
C THR A 12 -1.96 -4.69 -18.66
N GLY A 13 -1.01 -5.58 -18.33
CA GLY A 13 0.34 -5.56 -18.90
C GLY A 13 1.32 -4.57 -18.25
N ASP A 14 1.02 -4.08 -17.04
CA ASP A 14 1.92 -3.24 -16.27
C ASP A 14 3.11 -4.04 -15.71
N GLU A 15 4.32 -3.50 -15.89
CA GLU A 15 5.54 -4.06 -15.31
C GLU A 15 6.40 -2.93 -14.71
N PRO A 16 6.66 -2.93 -13.38
CA PRO A 16 6.21 -3.92 -12.40
C PRO A 16 4.70 -3.88 -12.17
N ARG A 17 4.10 -5.05 -11.90
CA ARG A 17 2.67 -5.17 -11.58
C ARG A 17 2.29 -4.33 -10.36
N ILE A 18 1.25 -3.53 -10.50
CA ILE A 18 0.67 -2.69 -9.44
C ILE A 18 -0.67 -3.30 -9.00
N ILE A 19 -0.81 -3.55 -7.70
CA ILE A 19 -2.06 -4.03 -7.07
C ILE A 19 -2.52 -3.01 -6.03
N PHE A 20 -3.81 -2.71 -6.04
CA PHE A 20 -4.46 -1.80 -5.11
C PHE A 20 -5.20 -2.57 -4.01
N PHE A 21 -5.07 -2.10 -2.78
CA PHE A 21 -5.73 -2.65 -1.60
C PHE A 21 -6.65 -1.58 -1.01
N HIS A 22 -7.91 -1.95 -0.77
CA HIS A 22 -8.84 -1.13 0.00
C HIS A 22 -8.85 -1.62 1.44
N TYR A 23 -8.65 -0.69 2.37
CA TYR A 23 -8.68 -0.97 3.79
C TYR A 23 -9.92 -0.35 4.44
N TRP A 24 -10.49 -1.06 5.40
CA TRP A 24 -11.56 -0.55 6.25
C TRP A 24 -11.17 -0.73 7.71
N GLY A 25 -11.38 0.33 8.51
CA GLY A 25 -11.12 0.31 9.94
C GLY A 25 -12.28 0.88 10.74
N ARG A 26 -12.55 0.28 11.90
CA ARG A 26 -13.44 0.86 12.93
C ARG A 26 -12.80 0.77 14.31
N GLY A 27 -13.15 1.73 15.15
CA GLY A 27 -12.70 1.85 16.54
C GLY A 27 -12.31 3.29 16.89
N PRO A 28 -11.72 3.50 18.07
CA PRO A 28 -11.25 4.81 18.50
C PRO A 28 -10.24 5.41 17.50
N ALA A 29 -10.37 6.70 17.21
CA ALA A 29 -9.54 7.40 16.23
C ALA A 29 -8.04 7.29 16.54
N GLN A 30 -7.67 7.41 17.82
CA GLN A 30 -6.27 7.30 18.27
C GLN A 30 -5.67 5.92 17.96
N SER A 31 -6.44 4.84 18.18
CA SER A 31 -5.99 3.49 17.89
C SER A 31 -5.77 3.27 16.38
N LEU A 32 -6.68 3.81 15.55
CA LEU A 32 -6.54 3.73 14.09
C LEU A 32 -5.32 4.52 13.60
N ALA A 33 -5.11 5.74 14.11
CA ALA A 33 -3.96 6.57 13.76
C ALA A 33 -2.63 5.89 14.14
N GLN A 34 -2.55 5.30 15.34
CA GLN A 34 -1.37 4.55 15.78
C GLN A 34 -1.10 3.33 14.89
N SER A 35 -2.13 2.61 14.46
CA SER A 35 -1.97 1.48 13.54
C SER A 35 -1.39 1.93 12.19
N VAL A 36 -1.86 3.04 11.63
CA VAL A 36 -1.32 3.60 10.38
C VAL A 36 0.12 4.08 10.58
N GLN A 37 0.41 4.79 11.67
CA GLN A 37 1.75 5.29 11.96
C GLN A 37 2.79 4.17 12.05
N LYS A 38 2.43 3.03 12.65
CA LYS A 38 3.31 1.84 12.75
C LYS A 38 3.68 1.24 11.39
N ALA A 39 2.86 1.44 10.35
CA ALA A 39 3.11 0.90 9.01
C ALA A 39 4.03 1.79 8.16
N LEU A 40 4.16 3.08 8.48
CA LEU A 40 4.93 4.05 7.67
C LEU A 40 6.42 3.68 7.49
N PRO A 41 7.16 3.19 8.51
CA PRO A 41 8.56 2.83 8.34
C PRO A 41 8.79 1.75 7.28
N ALA A 42 7.84 0.83 7.09
CA ALA A 42 7.94 -0.23 6.09
C ALA A 42 7.89 0.32 4.65
N ILE A 43 7.25 1.47 4.44
CA ILE A 43 7.17 2.13 3.13
C ILE A 43 8.50 2.79 2.78
N THR A 44 9.18 3.40 3.76
CA THR A 44 10.47 4.07 3.56
C THR A 44 11.63 3.08 3.37
N ALA A 45 11.49 1.84 3.86
CA ALA A 45 12.54 0.83 3.81
C ALA A 45 12.69 0.12 2.43
N ILE A 46 11.74 0.31 1.50
CA ILE A 46 11.80 -0.32 0.17
C ILE A 46 12.49 0.66 -0.79
N PRO A 47 13.73 0.40 -1.24
CA PRO A 47 14.38 1.25 -2.23
C PRO A 47 13.60 1.18 -3.55
N PRO A 48 13.41 2.31 -4.26
CA PRO A 48 12.74 2.29 -5.55
C PRO A 48 13.52 1.40 -6.52
N LYS A 49 12.84 0.42 -7.13
CA LYS A 49 13.42 -0.38 -8.22
C LYS A 49 13.87 0.59 -9.32
N PRO A 50 15.12 0.53 -9.80
CA PRO A 50 15.59 1.41 -10.88
C PRO A 50 14.66 1.30 -12.08
N ARG A 51 14.17 2.44 -12.59
CA ARG A 51 13.38 2.44 -13.82
C ARG A 51 14.27 1.95 -14.96
N PRO A 52 13.81 0.98 -15.78
CA PRO A 52 14.53 0.64 -16.99
C PRO A 52 14.71 1.90 -17.85
N SER A 53 15.91 2.13 -18.36
CA SER A 53 16.15 3.22 -19.29
C SER A 53 15.35 2.96 -20.57
N VAL A 54 14.41 3.84 -20.87
CA VAL A 54 13.81 3.90 -22.20
C VAL A 54 14.92 4.38 -23.13
N ARG A 55 15.30 3.53 -24.11
CA ARG A 55 16.16 3.93 -25.23
C ARG A 55 15.36 4.74 -26.23
#